data_AF-A0A1I4LNW2-F1
#
_entry.id   AF-A0A1I4LNW2-F1
#
_cell.length_a   1.000
_cell.length_b   1.000
_cell.length_c   1.000
_cell.angle_alpha   90.00
_cell.angle_beta   90.00
_cell.angle_gamma   90.00
#
_symmetry.space_group_name_H-M   'P 1'
#
loop_
_entity.id
_entity.type
_entity.pdbx_description
1 polymer ?
#
loop_
_entity_poly.entity_id
_entity_poly.type
_entity_poly.pdbx_seq_one_letter_code
_entity_poly.pdbx_strand_id
1 'polypeptide(L)'
;MASSFSSDLRERVVKAVAEGASRRQAAARFGVSVASAIRWQESFEREGRVSAKPRGGDQRWQHIEAHADLILSELRALLAERGIATSQSGLSRFFKRHRITHKKTRSTPPSSRGRT
;
A
#
# COMPACT_ATOMS: atom_id res chain seq x y z
N MET A 1 -1.66 18.66 5.03
CA MET A 1 -0.89 17.55 4.42
C MET A 1 -0.07 16.88 5.51
N ALA A 2 -0.37 15.63 5.88
CA ALA A 2 0.37 14.89 6.90
C ALA A 2 1.51 14.11 6.25
N SER A 3 2.66 14.76 6.05
CA SER A 3 3.88 14.10 5.58
C SER A 3 4.32 13.04 6.60
N SER A 4 4.45 11.80 6.14
CA SER A 4 5.03 10.74 6.95
C SER A 4 6.55 10.95 7.04
N PHE A 5 7.10 10.98 8.26
CA PHE A 5 8.55 10.91 8.47
C PHE A 5 9.16 9.73 7.68
N SER A 6 10.33 9.96 7.09
CA SER A 6 11.08 8.99 6.28
C SER A 6 11.33 7.69 7.04
N SER A 7 11.38 6.55 6.34
CA SER A 7 11.65 5.24 6.96
C SER A 7 13.00 5.21 7.67
N ASP A 8 14.03 5.81 7.07
CA ASP A 8 15.37 5.93 7.64
C ASP A 8 15.35 6.62 9.01
N LEU A 9 14.60 7.71 9.15
CA LEU A 9 14.52 8.43 10.43
C LEU A 9 13.90 7.56 11.54
N ARG A 10 12.91 6.73 11.19
CA ARG A 10 12.32 5.80 12.13
C ARG A 10 13.29 4.70 12.53
N GLU A 11 14.03 4.15 11.56
CA GLU A 11 15.03 3.10 11.77
C GLU A 11 16.12 3.57 12.72
N ARG A 12 16.62 4.79 12.53
CA ARG A 12 17.65 5.38 13.40
C ARG A 12 17.15 5.61 14.82
N VAL A 13 15.90 6.05 14.99
CA VAL A 13 15.29 6.22 16.32
C VAL A 13 15.11 4.89 17.04
N VAL A 14 14.56 3.87 16.36
CA VAL A 14 14.36 2.53 16.93
C VAL A 14 15.71 1.89 17.29
N LYS A 15 16.71 2.00 16.40
CA LYS A 15 18.06 1.49 16.65
C LYS A 15 18.69 2.13 17.89
N ALA A 16 18.60 3.44 18.05
CA ALA A 16 19.13 4.11 19.23
C ALA A 16 18.44 3.67 20.54
N VAL A 17 17.15 3.37 20.50
CA VAL A 17 16.43 2.83 21.66
C VAL A 17 16.84 1.39 21.94
N ALA A 18 17.03 0.57 20.91
CA ALA A 18 17.55 -0.79 21.04
C ALA A 18 19.00 -0.83 21.59
N GLU A 19 19.81 0.18 21.28
CA GLU A 19 21.16 0.40 21.82
C GLU A 19 21.18 0.92 23.27
N GLY A 20 20.00 1.12 23.89
CA GLY A 20 19.86 1.47 25.31
C GLY A 20 19.50 2.93 25.60
N ALA A 21 19.28 3.77 24.57
CA ALA A 21 18.78 5.13 24.79
C ALA A 21 17.31 5.11 25.24
N SER A 22 16.93 6.01 26.16
CA SER A 22 15.52 6.22 26.44
C SER A 22 14.80 6.80 25.22
N ARG A 23 13.51 6.49 25.06
CA ARG A 23 12.65 7.02 23.98
C ARG A 23 12.69 8.56 23.92
N ARG A 24 12.86 9.22 25.08
CA ARG A 24 12.96 10.68 25.21
C ARG A 24 14.31 11.22 24.73
N GLN A 25 15.42 10.53 25.06
CA GLN A 25 16.75 10.86 24.54
C GLN A 25 16.85 10.64 23.02
N ALA A 26 16.30 9.54 22.50
CA ALA A 26 16.25 9.30 21.07
C ALA A 26 15.46 10.40 20.34
N ALA A 27 14.31 10.80 20.89
CA ALA A 27 13.50 11.89 20.34
C ALA A 27 14.29 13.22 20.24
N ALA A 28 14.99 13.59 21.32
CA ALA A 28 15.86 14.78 21.34
C ALA A 28 17.02 14.68 20.33
N ARG A 29 17.68 13.51 20.26
CA ARG A 29 18.82 13.25 19.36
C ARG A 29 18.46 13.40 17.88
N PHE A 30 17.26 12.99 17.49
CA PHE A 30 16.81 12.96 16.09
C PHE A 30 15.82 14.06 15.73
N GLY A 31 15.57 15.02 16.63
CA GLY A 31 14.68 16.15 16.36
C GLY A 31 13.22 15.75 16.11
N VAL A 32 12.74 14.67 16.73
CA VAL A 32 11.36 14.20 16.61
C VAL A 32 10.59 14.37 17.91
N SER A 33 9.27 14.48 17.83
CA SER A 33 8.44 14.49 19.05
C SER A 33 8.58 13.18 19.83
N VAL A 34 8.56 13.25 21.15
CA VAL A 34 8.58 12.09 22.05
C VAL A 34 7.45 11.10 21.71
N ALA A 35 6.26 11.62 21.41
CA ALA A 35 5.11 10.81 21.00
C ALA A 35 5.35 10.03 19.70
N SER A 36 6.11 10.58 18.74
CA SER A 36 6.49 9.85 17.52
C SER A 36 7.49 8.73 17.83
N ALA A 37 8.50 9.01 18.66
CA ALA A 37 9.49 8.00 19.05
C ALA A 37 8.84 6.81 19.80
N ILE A 38 7.88 7.10 20.71
CA ILE A 38 7.09 6.06 21.39
C ILE A 38 6.32 5.20 20.37
N ARG A 39 5.54 5.84 19.48
CA ARG A 39 4.74 5.13 18.46
C ARG A 39 5.59 4.26 17.53
N TRP A 40 6.80 4.68 17.18
CA TRP A 40 7.70 3.89 16.33
C TRP A 40 8.28 2.70 17.07
N GLN A 41 8.65 2.87 18.34
CA GLN A 41 9.14 1.78 19.17
C GLN A 41 8.06 0.73 19.44
N GLU A 42 6.83 1.15 19.76
CA GLU A 42 5.69 0.23 19.92
C GLU A 42 5.38 -0.54 18.64
N SER A 43 5.47 0.14 17.48
CA SER A 43 5.29 -0.51 16.18
C SER A 43 6.38 -1.55 15.91
N PHE A 44 7.62 -1.27 16.31
CA PHE A 44 8.73 -2.20 16.17
C PHE A 44 8.59 -3.41 17.10
N GLU A 45 8.22 -3.20 18.37
CA GLU A 45 8.01 -4.29 19.34
C GLU A 45 6.83 -5.19 18.94
N ARG A 46 5.74 -4.62 18.41
CA ARG A 46 4.55 -5.39 18.02
C ARG A 46 4.69 -6.13 16.69
N GLU A 47 5.29 -5.48 15.69
CA GLU A 47 5.24 -5.96 14.29
C GLU A 47 6.63 -6.29 13.71
N GLY A 48 7.72 -6.05 14.46
CA GLY A 48 9.10 -6.21 13.99
C GLY A 48 9.46 -5.26 12.83
N ARG A 49 8.62 -4.25 12.57
CA ARG A 49 8.73 -3.36 11.41
C ARG A 49 8.91 -1.92 11.86
N VAL A 50 9.90 -1.27 11.25
CA VAL A 50 10.15 0.17 11.43
C VAL A 50 9.51 1.02 10.32
N SER A 51 9.10 0.38 9.22
CA SER A 51 8.39 1.04 8.14
C SER A 51 7.01 1.53 8.59
N ALA A 52 6.59 2.67 8.06
CA ALA A 52 5.22 3.12 8.25
C ALA A 52 4.23 2.07 7.71
N LYS A 53 3.11 1.85 8.42
CA LYS A 53 1.97 1.17 7.81
C LYS A 53 1.66 1.86 6.47
N PRO A 54 1.39 1.10 5.39
CA PRO A 54 1.04 1.69 4.11
C PRO A 54 -0.11 2.67 4.31
N ARG A 55 0.17 3.97 4.19
CA ARG A 55 -0.87 5.00 4.19
C ARG A 55 -1.36 5.10 2.76
N GLY A 56 -2.51 4.50 2.50
CA GLY A 56 -3.18 4.62 1.21
C GLY A 56 -3.01 3.40 0.33
N GLY A 57 -4.11 2.65 0.22
CA GLY A 57 -4.57 2.06 -1.02
C GLY A 57 -6.05 2.45 -1.13
N ASP A 58 -6.56 2.66 -2.32
CA ASP A 58 -7.99 2.85 -2.49
C ASP A 58 -8.70 1.52 -2.19
N GLN A 59 -9.08 1.33 -0.92
CA GLN A 59 -9.76 0.10 -0.45
C GLN A 59 -11.16 -0.03 -1.06
N ARG A 60 -11.70 1.04 -1.67
CA ARG A 60 -13.04 1.05 -2.27
C ARG A 60 -13.21 0.00 -3.38
N TRP A 61 -12.12 -0.33 -4.09
CA TRP A 61 -12.14 -1.29 -5.19
C TRP A 61 -12.04 -2.74 -4.72
N GLN A 62 -11.61 -3.00 -3.48
CA GLN A 62 -11.45 -4.37 -2.96
C GLN A 62 -12.78 -5.10 -2.82
N HIS A 63 -13.85 -4.38 -2.48
CA HIS A 63 -15.17 -4.96 -2.40
C HIS A 63 -15.71 -5.37 -3.78
N ILE A 64 -15.49 -4.54 -4.80
CA ILE A 64 -15.88 -4.83 -6.19
C ILE A 64 -15.04 -6.00 -6.75
N GLU A 65 -13.75 -6.05 -6.40
CA GLU A 65 -12.84 -7.12 -6.83
C GLU A 65 -13.29 -8.50 -6.35
N ALA A 66 -13.86 -8.60 -5.15
CA ALA A 66 -14.43 -9.84 -4.63
C ALA A 66 -15.58 -10.38 -5.50
N HIS A 67 -16.16 -9.54 -6.36
CA HIS A 67 -17.25 -9.87 -7.26
C HIS A 67 -16.83 -9.93 -8.74
N ALA A 68 -15.52 -9.97 -9.04
CA ALA A 68 -15.02 -9.95 -10.42
C ALA A 68 -15.60 -11.07 -11.30
N ASP A 69 -15.70 -12.29 -10.78
CA ASP A 69 -16.27 -13.43 -11.52
C ASP A 69 -17.76 -13.26 -11.81
N LEU A 70 -18.51 -12.66 -10.87
CA LEU A 70 -19.93 -12.36 -11.03
C LEU A 70 -20.14 -11.26 -12.08
N ILE A 71 -19.32 -10.21 -12.06
CA ILE A 71 -19.39 -9.13 -13.06
C ILE A 71 -19.08 -9.69 -14.47
N LEU A 72 -18.10 -10.59 -14.58
CA LEU A 72 -17.75 -11.23 -15.85
C LEU A 72 -18.85 -12.18 -16.34
N SER A 73 -19.54 -12.89 -15.45
CA SER A 73 -20.64 -13.77 -15.84
C SER A 73 -21.87 -12.98 -16.30
N GLU A 74 -22.23 -11.90 -15.60
CA GLU A 74 -23.33 -11.00 -16.00
C GLU A 74 -23.04 -10.32 -17.34
N LEU A 75 -21.81 -9.84 -17.57
CA LEU A 75 -21.44 -9.28 -18.86
C LEU A 75 -21.60 -10.28 -20.00
N ARG A 76 -21.28 -11.57 -19.76
CA ARG A 76 -21.49 -12.63 -20.76
C ARG A 76 -22.97 -12.88 -21.00
N ALA A 77 -23.80 -12.88 -19.96
CA ALA A 77 -25.25 -13.02 -20.09
C ALA A 77 -25.85 -11.87 -20.91
N LEU A 78 -25.49 -10.62 -20.61
CA LEU A 78 -25.93 -9.43 -21.35
C LEU A 78 -25.51 -9.45 -22.82
N LEU A 79 -24.31 -9.97 -23.12
CA LEU A 79 -23.87 -10.15 -24.51
C LEU A 79 -24.65 -11.26 -25.21
N ALA A 80 -24.97 -12.35 -24.50
CA ALA A 80 -25.76 -13.45 -25.04
C ALA A 80 -27.21 -13.01 -25.35
N GLU A 81 -27.83 -12.20 -24.50
CA GLU A 81 -29.15 -11.58 -24.76
C GLU A 81 -29.15 -10.74 -26.05
N ARG A 82 -28.00 -10.18 -26.41
CA ARG A 82 -27.81 -9.41 -27.66
C ARG A 82 -27.36 -10.29 -28.84
N GLY A 83 -27.37 -11.61 -28.69
CA GLY A 83 -26.95 -12.58 -29.72
C GLY A 83 -25.43 -12.73 -29.89
N ILE A 84 -24.63 -12.15 -28.99
CA ILE A 84 -23.16 -12.16 -29.07
C ILE A 84 -22.61 -13.24 -28.13
N ALA A 85 -22.36 -14.43 -28.67
CA ALA A 85 -21.75 -15.52 -27.92
C ALA A 85 -20.25 -15.23 -27.64
N THR A 86 -19.87 -15.15 -26.37
CA THR A 86 -18.46 -14.94 -25.97
C THR A 86 -18.02 -15.88 -24.85
N SER A 87 -16.76 -16.31 -24.93
CA SER A 87 -16.08 -17.02 -23.84
C SER A 87 -15.34 -16.02 -22.93
N GLN A 88 -15.06 -16.43 -21.69
CA GLN A 88 -14.26 -15.63 -20.74
C GLN A 88 -12.88 -15.28 -21.32
N SER A 89 -12.24 -16.22 -22.02
CA SER A 89 -10.98 -15.97 -22.75
C SER A 89 -11.16 -14.97 -23.91
N GLY A 90 -12.32 -14.96 -24.56
CA GLY A 90 -12.67 -13.97 -25.59
C GLY A 90 -12.77 -12.55 -25.02
N LEU A 91 -13.48 -12.39 -23.91
CA LEU A 91 -13.57 -11.11 -23.18
C LEU A 91 -12.20 -10.63 -22.67
N SER A 92 -11.40 -11.54 -22.11
CA SER A 92 -10.03 -11.22 -21.66
C SER A 92 -9.16 -10.68 -22.81
N ARG A 93 -9.21 -11.32 -23.99
CA ARG A 93 -8.50 -10.86 -25.18
C ARG A 93 -9.05 -9.54 -25.72
N PHE A 94 -10.37 -9.34 -25.67
CA PHE A 94 -11.02 -8.09 -26.05
C PHE A 94 -10.51 -6.92 -25.19
N PHE A 95 -10.60 -7.05 -23.86
CA PHE A 95 -10.11 -6.01 -22.95
C PHE A 95 -8.63 -5.71 -23.15
N LYS A 96 -7.80 -6.75 -23.32
CA LYS A 96 -6.37 -6.60 -23.63
C LYS A 96 -6.13 -5.86 -24.95
N ARG A 97 -6.86 -6.22 -26.02
CA ARG A 97 -6.73 -5.60 -27.35
C ARG A 97 -7.11 -4.12 -27.33
N HIS A 98 -8.15 -3.78 -26.60
CA HIS A 98 -8.62 -2.40 -26.47
C HIS A 98 -7.85 -1.58 -25.42
N ARG A 99 -6.78 -2.15 -24.83
CA ARG A 99 -6.02 -1.53 -23.73
C ARG A 99 -6.91 -1.10 -22.57
N ILE A 100 -8.03 -1.78 -22.37
CA ILE A 100 -8.85 -1.70 -21.16
C ILE A 100 -8.10 -2.54 -20.13
N THR A 101 -7.05 -1.94 -19.60
CA THR A 101 -6.21 -2.56 -18.59
C THR A 101 -6.64 -2.03 -17.24
N HIS A 102 -6.80 -2.94 -16.29
CA HIS A 102 -6.86 -2.55 -14.90
C HIS A 102 -5.54 -1.85 -14.53
N LYS A 103 -5.62 -0.75 -13.78
CA LYS A 103 -4.44 -0.11 -13.20
C LYS A 103 -3.83 -1.04 -12.16
N LYS A 104 -2.96 -1.95 -12.60
CA LYS A 104 -2.19 -2.85 -11.72
C LYS A 104 -0.92 -2.15 -11.21
N THR A 105 -1.04 -0.94 -10.68
CA THR A 105 0.13 -0.25 -10.12
C THR A 105 0.20 -0.53 -8.64
N ARG A 106 1.13 -1.40 -8.22
CA ARG A 106 1.75 -1.23 -6.91
C ARG A 106 2.46 0.11 -6.99
N SER A 107 2.05 1.09 -6.18
CA SER A 107 2.76 2.36 -6.08
C SER A 107 4.23 2.06 -5.91
N THR A 108 5.08 2.56 -6.80
CA THR A 108 6.53 2.40 -6.68
C THR A 108 6.93 2.96 -5.32
N PRO A 109 7.70 2.22 -4.50
CA PRO A 109 8.22 2.76 -3.26
C PRO A 109 9.00 4.04 -3.57
N PRO A 110 8.86 5.10 -2.78
CA PRO A 110 9.66 6.31 -2.95
C PRO A 110 11.15 5.94 -2.93
N SER A 111 11.92 6.46 -3.88
CA SER A 111 13.36 6.21 -3.98
C SER A 111 14.06 6.62 -2.68
N SER A 112 14.84 5.72 -2.09
CA SER A 112 15.57 5.90 -0.81
C SER A 112 16.72 6.91 -0.87
N ARG A 113 16.83 7.72 -1.93
CA ARG A 113 17.96 8.61 -2.19
C ARG A 113 17.53 10.07 -2.17
N GLY A 114 17.30 10.58 -0.96
CA GLY A 114 17.39 12.01 -0.66
C GLY A 114 18.71 12.27 0.06
N ARG A 115 19.60 13.03 -0.57
CA ARG A 115 20.92 13.43 -0.07
C ARG A 115 20.79 14.59 0.92
N THR A 116 21.67 14.56 1.94
CA THR A 116 21.97 15.51 3.04
C THR A 116 20.87 15.80 4.05
#